data_AF-A0A7C3D5N4-F1
#
_entry.id   AF-A0A7C3D5N4-F1
#
_cell.length_a   1.000
_cell.length_b   1.000
_cell.length_c   1.000
_cell.angle_alpha   90.00
_cell.angle_beta   90.00
_cell.angle_gamma   90.00
#
_symmetry.space_group_name_H-M   'P 1'
#
loop_
_entity.id
_entity.type
_entity.pdbx_description
1 polymer ?
#
loop_
_entity_poly.entity_id
_entity_poly.type
_entity_poly.pdbx_seq_one_letter_code
_entity_poly.pdbx_strand_id
1 'polypeptide(L)'
;MLNTTGTTWKALQAHFEAFCEYPMRDLFAEDSERFSKFSLQYNTILLDYSKNRINEETMSLLFQLAREAGLEEWITRMFNGEKINHTENRAVLHTALRNRSTESVMLDGQDVMPEVRIELNKIRE
;
A
#
# COMPACT_ATOMS: atom_id res chain seq x y z
N MET A 1 3.36 -12.54 -9.04
CA MET A 1 2.07 -13.21 -8.77
C MET A 1 2.12 -13.73 -7.34
N LEU A 2 1.08 -13.54 -6.53
CA LEU A 2 1.06 -13.99 -5.13
C LEU A 2 1.26 -15.51 -5.08
N ASN A 3 2.25 -15.98 -4.32
CA ASN A 3 2.53 -17.41 -4.18
C ASN A 3 1.58 -18.02 -3.14
N THR A 4 0.40 -18.46 -3.60
CA THR A 4 -0.62 -19.08 -2.75
C THR A 4 -0.24 -20.47 -2.23
N THR A 5 0.89 -21.02 -2.68
CA THR A 5 1.45 -22.27 -2.13
C THR A 5 2.60 -22.02 -1.14
N GLY A 6 2.99 -20.76 -0.98
CA GLY A 6 4.07 -20.31 -0.10
C GLY A 6 3.75 -20.51 1.38
N THR A 7 4.81 -20.50 2.20
CA THR A 7 4.73 -20.74 3.65
C THR A 7 3.85 -19.70 4.34
N THR A 8 3.98 -18.43 3.99
CA THR A 8 3.22 -17.34 4.63
C THR A 8 1.75 -17.35 4.24
N TRP A 9 1.42 -17.71 3.00
CA TRP A 9 0.03 -17.89 2.60
C TRP A 9 -0.65 -19.02 3.38
N LYS A 10 0.04 -20.15 3.56
CA LYS A 10 -0.47 -21.26 4.39
C LYS A 10 -0.61 -20.86 5.85
N ALA A 11 0.32 -20.08 6.40
CA ALA A 11 0.22 -19.56 7.75
C ALA A 11 -0.99 -18.62 7.91
N LEU A 12 -1.23 -17.72 6.96
CA LEU A 12 -2.43 -16.88 6.92
C LEU A 12 -3.72 -17.70 6.85
N GLN A 13 -3.73 -18.77 6.06
CA GLN A 13 -4.89 -19.66 5.95
C GLN A 13 -5.15 -20.38 7.27
N ALA A 14 -4.12 -20.94 7.90
CA ALA A 14 -4.25 -21.58 9.21
C ALA A 14 -4.73 -20.59 10.29
N HIS A 15 -4.19 -19.37 10.28
CA HIS A 15 -4.64 -18.29 11.16
C HIS A 15 -6.11 -17.95 10.93
N PHE A 16 -6.52 -17.84 9.67
CA PHE A 16 -7.91 -17.60 9.31
C PHE A 16 -8.81 -18.71 9.84
N GLU A 17 -8.48 -19.99 9.62
CA GLU A 17 -9.28 -21.12 10.09
C GLU A 17 -9.46 -21.11 11.63
N ALA A 18 -8.46 -20.63 12.38
CA ALA A 18 -8.52 -20.53 13.84
C ALA A 18 -9.29 -19.28 14.34
N PHE A 19 -9.29 -18.19 13.56
CA PHE A 19 -9.71 -16.87 14.03
C PHE A 19 -10.95 -16.31 13.32
N CYS A 20 -11.37 -16.90 12.20
CA CYS A 20 -12.39 -16.32 11.32
C CYS A 20 -13.73 -16.09 12.01
N GLU A 21 -14.12 -16.95 12.95
CA GLU A 21 -15.37 -16.86 13.70
C GLU A 21 -15.30 -15.95 14.93
N TYR A 22 -14.12 -15.42 15.27
CA TYR A 22 -13.92 -14.63 16.47
C TYR A 22 -14.75 -13.33 16.43
N PRO A 23 -15.67 -13.08 17.38
CA PRO A 23 -16.56 -11.93 17.33
C PRO A 23 -15.83 -10.60 17.54
N MET A 24 -16.20 -9.60 16.75
CA MET A 24 -15.57 -8.27 16.85
C MET A 24 -15.76 -7.61 18.21
N ARG A 25 -16.92 -7.81 18.84
CA ARG A 25 -17.21 -7.24 20.16
C ARG A 25 -16.22 -7.74 21.21
N ASP A 26 -15.86 -9.02 21.12
CA ASP A 26 -14.94 -9.65 22.05
C ASP A 26 -13.51 -9.13 21.82
N LEU A 27 -13.11 -8.89 20.57
CA LEU A 27 -11.82 -8.25 20.26
C LEU A 27 -11.65 -6.87 20.89
N PHE A 28 -12.74 -6.09 21.00
CA PHE A 28 -12.72 -4.80 21.70
C PHE A 28 -12.84 -4.94 23.22
N ALA A 29 -13.52 -5.98 23.71
CA ALA A 29 -13.64 -6.24 25.14
C ALA A 29 -12.31 -6.72 25.74
N GLU A 30 -11.54 -7.50 24.98
CA GLU A 30 -10.25 -8.07 25.40
C GLU A 30 -9.07 -7.10 25.22
N ASP A 31 -9.17 -6.12 24.33
CA ASP A 31 -8.12 -5.12 24.10
C ASP A 31 -8.70 -3.69 24.15
N SER A 32 -8.58 -3.06 25.32
CA SER A 32 -9.03 -1.69 25.54
C SER A 32 -8.26 -0.65 24.71
N GLU A 33 -7.08 -0.99 24.20
CA GLU A 33 -6.24 -0.14 23.35
C GLU A 33 -6.37 -0.47 21.85
N ARG A 34 -7.30 -1.36 21.49
CA ARG A 34 -7.48 -1.83 20.10
C ARG A 34 -7.64 -0.68 19.11
N PHE A 35 -8.43 0.33 19.44
CA PHE A 35 -8.61 1.48 18.56
C PHE A 35 -7.28 2.16 18.25
N SER A 36 -6.45 2.44 19.26
CA SER A 36 -5.14 3.07 19.05
C SER A 36 -4.15 2.16 18.32
N LYS A 37 -4.15 0.85 18.60
CA LYS A 37 -3.24 -0.11 17.93
C LYS A 37 -3.56 -0.31 16.45
N PHE A 38 -4.85 -0.29 16.11
CA PHE A 38 -5.35 -0.53 14.75
C PHE A 38 -5.96 0.74 14.14
N SER A 39 -5.34 1.89 14.41
CA SER A 39 -5.61 3.13 13.71
C SER A 39 -4.32 3.86 13.37
N LEU A 40 -4.34 4.61 12.27
CA LEU A 40 -3.25 5.50 11.87
C LEU A 40 -3.81 6.90 11.63
N GLN A 41 -3.17 7.91 12.22
CA GLN A 41 -3.46 9.31 11.96
C GLN A 41 -2.37 9.89 11.05
N TYR A 42 -2.77 10.48 9.93
CA TYR A 42 -1.88 11.22 9.04
C TYR A 42 -2.51 12.56 8.69
N ASN A 43 -1.94 13.66 9.20
CA ASN A 43 -2.50 15.01 9.12
C ASN A 43 -3.97 15.02 9.59
N THR A 44 -4.91 15.30 8.69
CA THR A 44 -6.36 15.34 8.96
C THR A 44 -7.05 14.00 8.65
N ILE A 45 -6.33 12.99 8.18
CA ILE A 45 -6.88 11.70 7.78
C ILE A 45 -6.68 10.70 8.93
N LEU A 46 -7.79 10.11 9.38
CA LEU A 46 -7.81 8.97 10.29
C LEU A 46 -8.14 7.70 9.49
N LEU A 47 -7.23 6.73 9.50
CA LEU A 47 -7.50 5.38 9.05
C LEU A 47 -7.76 4.51 10.28
N ASP A 48 -9.04 4.29 10.60
CA ASP A 48 -9.45 3.32 11.62
C ASP A 48 -9.71 1.96 10.95
N TYR A 49 -8.83 1.00 11.23
CA TYR A 49 -8.97 -0.39 10.77
C TYR A 49 -9.22 -1.36 11.93
N SER A 50 -9.51 -0.84 13.13
CA SER A 50 -9.79 -1.61 14.35
C SER A 50 -11.06 -2.44 14.27
N LYS A 51 -12.01 -2.03 13.42
CA LYS A 51 -13.27 -2.71 13.14
C LYS A 51 -13.15 -3.75 12.01
N ASN A 52 -12.00 -4.42 11.94
CA ASN A 52 -11.76 -5.60 11.11
C ASN A 52 -11.44 -6.81 11.98
N ARG A 53 -11.70 -8.04 11.49
CA ARG A 53 -11.31 -9.28 12.17
C ARG A 53 -9.81 -9.52 12.00
N ILE A 54 -9.04 -8.74 12.74
CA ILE A 54 -7.57 -8.77 12.76
C ILE A 54 -7.06 -8.74 14.20
N ASN A 55 -5.93 -9.37 14.45
CA ASN A 55 -5.12 -9.19 15.64
C ASN A 55 -3.66 -8.88 15.23
N GLU A 56 -2.75 -8.77 16.20
CA GLU A 56 -1.34 -8.47 15.92
C GLU A 56 -0.68 -9.55 15.06
N GLU A 57 -1.05 -10.82 15.26
CA GLU A 57 -0.62 -11.94 14.42
C GLU A 57 -1.13 -11.82 12.98
N THR A 58 -2.41 -11.48 12.78
CA THR A 58 -2.96 -11.22 11.44
C THR A 58 -2.15 -10.16 10.71
N MET A 59 -1.84 -9.04 11.38
CA MET A 59 -1.09 -7.95 10.76
C MET A 59 0.35 -8.35 10.44
N SER A 60 1.02 -9.06 11.36
CA SER A 60 2.37 -9.58 11.13
C SER A 60 2.43 -10.47 9.89
N LEU A 61 1.49 -11.42 9.77
CA LEU A 61 1.41 -12.35 8.63
C LEU A 61 1.06 -11.62 7.31
N LEU A 62 0.16 -10.63 7.35
CA LEU A 62 -0.16 -9.82 6.17
C LEU A 62 1.03 -8.99 5.70
N PHE A 63 1.80 -8.39 6.62
CA PHE A 63 3.02 -7.66 6.27
C PHE A 63 4.10 -8.59 5.73
N GLN A 64 4.25 -9.79 6.29
CA GLN A 64 5.16 -10.79 5.74
C GLN A 64 4.77 -11.17 4.31
N LEU A 65 3.47 -11.38 4.04
CA LEU A 65 2.99 -11.68 2.68
C LEU A 65 3.28 -10.54 1.71
N ALA A 66 3.09 -9.29 2.14
CA ALA A 66 3.38 -8.11 1.32
C ALA A 66 4.87 -8.03 0.96
N ARG A 67 5.78 -8.34 1.91
CA ARG A 67 7.23 -8.40 1.68
C ARG A 67 7.59 -9.54 0.72
N GLU A 68 7.03 -10.74 0.92
CA GLU A 68 7.26 -11.88 0.02
C GLU A 68 6.76 -11.64 -1.40
N ALA A 69 5.69 -10.84 -1.55
CA ALA A 69 5.17 -10.42 -2.85
C ALA A 69 6.04 -9.34 -3.52
N GLY A 70 7.04 -8.80 -2.82
CA GLY A 70 7.92 -7.73 -3.29
C GLY A 70 7.20 -6.39 -3.44
N LEU A 71 6.20 -6.11 -2.59
CA LEU A 71 5.34 -4.93 -2.76
C LEU A 71 6.13 -3.61 -2.71
N GLU A 72 7.09 -3.50 -1.79
CA GLU A 72 7.93 -2.30 -1.63
C GLU A 72 8.79 -2.05 -2.88
N GLU A 73 9.32 -3.11 -3.48
CA GLU A 73 10.06 -3.05 -4.74
C GLU A 73 9.13 -2.61 -5.86
N TRP A 74 7.94 -3.20 -6.01
CA TRP A 74 6.98 -2.80 -7.04
C TRP A 74 6.53 -1.34 -6.91
N ILE A 75 6.33 -0.85 -5.69
CA ILE A 75 6.06 0.58 -5.44
C ILE A 75 7.24 1.42 -5.93
N THR A 76 8.47 1.05 -5.55
CA THR A 76 9.68 1.77 -5.97
C THR A 76 9.82 1.81 -7.50
N ARG A 77 9.61 0.67 -8.18
CA ARG A 77 9.62 0.57 -9.65
C ARG A 77 8.59 1.51 -10.30
N MET A 78 7.38 1.58 -9.72
CA MET A 78 6.33 2.51 -10.19
C MET A 78 6.79 3.96 -10.07
N PHE A 79 7.30 4.37 -8.91
CA PHE A 79 7.75 5.75 -8.66
C PHE A 79 8.96 6.14 -9.52
N ASN A 80 9.84 5.18 -9.84
CA ASN A 80 11.01 5.39 -10.70
C ASN A 80 10.70 5.39 -12.21
N GLY A 81 9.44 5.26 -12.60
CA GLY A 81 9.05 5.30 -14.02
C GLY A 81 9.37 4.03 -14.81
N GLU A 82 9.57 2.90 -14.15
CA GLU A 82 9.75 1.63 -14.85
C GLU A 82 8.46 1.19 -15.58
N LYS A 83 8.64 0.42 -16.66
CA LYS A 83 7.55 -0.09 -17.51
C LYS A 83 6.85 -1.29 -16.86
N ILE A 84 6.17 -1.04 -15.73
CA ILE A 84 5.44 -2.04 -14.96
C ILE A 84 4.07 -2.42 -15.55
N ASN A 85 3.51 -1.60 -16.44
CA ASN A 85 2.37 -2.01 -17.27
C ASN A 85 2.90 -2.89 -18.40
N HIS A 86 3.03 -4.19 -18.10
CA HIS A 86 3.70 -5.15 -18.97
C HIS A 86 2.96 -5.42 -20.28
N THR A 87 1.62 -5.39 -20.30
CA THR A 87 0.84 -5.67 -21.51
C THR A 87 0.98 -4.58 -22.56
N GLU A 88 1.17 -3.34 -22.13
CA GLU A 88 1.36 -2.19 -23.02
C GLU A 88 2.82 -1.73 -23.10
N ASN A 89 3.72 -2.31 -22.31
CA ASN A 89 5.10 -1.88 -22.12
C ASN A 89 5.22 -0.38 -21.76
N ARG A 90 4.48 0.06 -20.72
CA ARG A 90 4.38 1.47 -20.32
C ARG A 90 4.68 1.70 -18.85
N ALA A 91 5.21 2.89 -18.55
CA ALA A 91 5.35 3.39 -17.19
C ALA A 91 3.99 3.82 -16.61
N VAL A 92 3.87 3.81 -15.28
CA VAL A 92 2.66 4.22 -14.55
C VAL A 92 3.00 5.38 -13.61
N LEU A 93 2.96 6.61 -14.12
CA LEU A 93 3.47 7.83 -13.45
C LEU A 93 2.39 8.85 -13.09
N HIS A 94 1.20 8.39 -12.68
CA HIS A 94 0.13 9.29 -12.23
C HIS A 94 0.54 10.12 -10.98
N THR A 95 1.50 9.63 -10.18
CA THR A 95 2.08 10.34 -9.04
C THR A 95 2.85 11.59 -9.45
N ALA A 96 3.51 11.60 -10.62
CA ALA A 96 4.25 12.75 -11.14
C ALA A 96 3.35 13.98 -11.31
N LEU A 97 2.10 13.78 -11.75
CA LEU A 97 1.11 14.84 -11.95
C LEU A 97 0.74 15.59 -10.65
N ARG A 98 0.97 14.97 -9.50
CA ARG A 98 0.70 15.55 -8.17
C ARG A 98 1.98 15.80 -7.37
N ASN A 99 3.15 15.55 -7.94
CA ASN A 99 4.41 15.84 -7.29
C ASN A 99 4.60 17.37 -7.18
N ARG A 100 4.53 17.89 -5.94
CA ARG A 100 4.76 19.31 -5.62
C ARG A 100 6.16 19.58 -5.08
N SER A 101 6.99 18.55 -4.94
CA SER A 101 8.39 18.70 -4.54
C SER A 101 9.25 19.24 -5.68
N THR A 102 10.51 19.51 -5.39
CA THR A 102 11.54 19.85 -6.38
C THR A 102 12.22 18.63 -6.99
N GLU A 103 11.81 17.41 -6.62
CA GLU A 103 12.43 16.18 -7.09
C GLU A 103 12.06 15.89 -8.55
N SER A 104 13.04 15.45 -9.33
CA SER A 104 12.87 15.02 -10.72
C SER A 104 12.15 13.67 -10.78
N VAL A 105 11.35 13.47 -11.82
CA VAL A 105 10.75 12.16 -12.13
C VAL A 105 11.23 11.76 -13.51
N MET A 106 12.05 10.70 -13.57
CA MET A 106 12.68 10.27 -14.81
C MET A 106 11.78 9.30 -15.59
N LEU A 107 11.65 9.52 -16.89
CA LEU A 107 11.03 8.59 -17.85
C LEU A 107 11.90 8.52 -19.10
N ASP A 108 12.35 7.32 -19.46
CA ASP A 108 13.19 7.08 -20.65
C ASP A 108 14.41 8.04 -20.74
N GLY A 109 15.00 8.37 -19.59
CA GLY A 109 16.19 9.24 -19.49
C GLY A 109 15.91 10.75 -19.44
N GLN A 110 14.64 11.17 -19.42
CA GLN A 110 14.24 12.58 -19.37
C GLN A 110 13.43 12.88 -18.10
N ASP A 111 13.66 14.04 -17.48
CA ASP A 111 12.80 14.52 -16.38
C ASP A 111 11.49 15.07 -16.95
N VAL A 112 10.36 14.47 -16.56
CA VAL A 112 9.03 14.85 -17.07
C VAL A 112 8.41 16.02 -16.29
N MET A 113 8.98 16.37 -15.13
CA MET A 113 8.38 17.36 -14.24
C MET A 113 8.28 18.78 -14.82
N PRO A 114 9.21 19.28 -15.66
CA PRO A 114 9.06 20.58 -16.32
C PRO A 114 7.80 20.67 -17.18
N GLU A 115 7.53 19.65 -18.00
CA GLU A 115 6.34 19.60 -18.87
C GLU A 115 5.06 19.53 -18.04
N VAL A 116 5.03 18.69 -17.01
CA VAL A 116 3.90 18.59 -16.07
C VAL A 116 3.58 19.95 -15.45
N ARG A 117 4.60 20.70 -15.02
CA ARG A 117 4.42 22.03 -14.42
C ARG A 117 3.90 23.07 -15.41
N ILE A 118 4.37 23.02 -16.66
CA ILE A 118 3.86 23.90 -17.74
C ILE A 118 2.36 23.69 -17.92
N GLU A 119 1.91 22.44 -18.06
CA GLU A 119 0.49 22.15 -18.27
C GLU A 119 -0.37 22.50 -17.04
N LEU A 120 0.14 22.27 -15.83
CA LEU A 120 -0.56 22.66 -14.60
C LEU A 120 -0.71 24.18 -14.45
N ASN A 121 0.23 24.98 -14.98
CA ASN A 121 0.12 26.43 -14.96
C ASN A 121 -0.92 26.94 -15.96
N LYS A 122 -1.03 26.34 -17.16
CA LYS A 122 -2.06 26.71 -18.15
C LYS A 122 -3.48 26.52 -17.63
N ILE A 123 -3.74 25.54 -16.76
CA ILE A 123 -5.07 25.29 -16.19
C ILE A 123 -5.43 26.32 -15.10
N ARG A 124 -4.43 26.99 -14.51
CA ARG A 124 -4.64 27.98 -13.45
C ARG A 124 -4.96 29.37 -13.98
N GLU A 125 -4.59 29.65 -15.23
CA GLU A 125 -4.89 30.89 -15.97
C GLU A 125 -6.28 30.83 -16.59
#